data_AF-X1U293-F1
#
_entry.id   AF-X1U293-F1
#
_cell.length_a   1.000
_cell.length_b   1.000
_cell.length_c   1.000
_cell.angle_alpha   90.00
_cell.angle_beta   90.00
_cell.angle_gamma   90.00
#
_symmetry.space_group_name_H-M   'P 1'
#
loop_
_entity.id
_entity.type
_entity.pdbx_description
1 polymer ?
#
loop_
_entity_poly.entity_id
_entity_poly.type
_entity_poly.pdbx_seq_one_letter_code
_entity_poly.pdbx_strand_id
1 'polypeptide(L)' 'MANYKCQKCGKTWHGWAQPNICPDCGGKLVKLKEDFKSE' A
#
# COMPACT_ATOMS: atom_id res chain seq x y z
N MET A 1 -8.99 -1.15 -7.42
CA MET A 1 -7.69 -0.50 -7.73
C MET A 1 -6.67 -0.99 -6.69
N ALA A 2 -5.42 -1.34 -7.02
CA ALA A 2 -4.49 -1.80 -5.98
C ALA A 2 -4.05 -0.60 -5.12
N ASN A 3 -4.42 -0.62 -3.84
CA ASN A 3 -4.00 0.36 -2.85
C ASN A 3 -2.83 -0.21 -2.06
N TYR A 4 -1.84 0.61 -1.72
CA TYR A 4 -0.70 0.19 -0.92
C TYR A 4 -0.50 1.18 0.21
N LYS A 5 -0.15 0.68 1.40
CA LYS A 5 0.15 1.49 2.58
C LYS A 5 1.52 1.14 3.13
N CYS A 6 2.30 2.14 3.51
CA CYS A 6 3.53 1.90 4.25
C CYS A 6 3.21 1.60 5.72
N GLN A 7 3.71 0.50 6.27
CA GLN A 7 3.52 0.19 7.70
C GLN A 7 4.32 1.11 8.64
N LYS A 8 5.37 1.77 8.14
CA LYS A 8 6.27 2.59 8.95
C LYS A 8 5.80 4.04 9.04
N CYS A 9 5.52 4.68 7.89
CA CYS A 9 5.09 6.09 7.85
C CYS A 9 3.58 6.28 7.63
N GLY A 10 2.84 5.21 7.32
CA GLY A 10 1.37 5.27 7.16
C GLY A 10 0.88 5.89 5.85
N LYS A 11 1.77 6.39 4.98
CA LYS A 11 1.42 6.92 3.65
C LYS A 11 0.75 5.85 2.79
N THR A 12 -0.18 6.28 1.94
CA THR A 12 -0.99 5.42 1.07
C THR A 12 -0.82 5.84 -0.39
N TRP A 13 -0.78 4.86 -1.29
CA TRP A 13 -0.64 5.06 -2.73
C TRP A 13 -1.65 4.20 -3.49
N HIS A 14 -2.08 4.70 -4.65
CA HIS A 14 -3.05 4.05 -5.54
C HIS A 14 -2.35 3.82 -6.89
N GLY A 15 -2.11 2.57 -7.31
CA GLY A 15 -1.39 2.33 -8.57
C GLY A 15 -0.97 0.89 -8.84
N TRP A 16 -0.66 0.57 -10.10
CA TRP A 16 -0.55 -0.81 -10.58
C TRP A 16 0.82 -1.49 -10.36
N ALA A 17 1.90 -0.75 -10.06
CA ALA A 17 3.22 -1.35 -9.90
C ALA A 17 4.17 -0.44 -9.09
N GLN A 18 4.01 -0.38 -7.76
CA GLN A 18 5.00 0.26 -6.91
C GLN A 18 5.91 -0.77 -6.24
N PRO A 19 7.18 -0.44 -6.00
CA PRO A 19 8.11 -1.31 -5.29
C PRO A 19 7.56 -1.63 -3.89
N ASN A 20 7.87 -2.83 -3.38
CA ASN A 20 7.47 -3.29 -2.03
C ASN A 20 8.07 -2.44 -0.87
N ILE A 21 8.74 -1.33 -1.18
CA ILE A 21 9.53 -0.51 -0.26
C ILE A 21 9.16 0.97 -0.45
N CYS A 22 9.01 1.67 0.67
CA CYS A 22 8.60 3.06 0.70
C CYS A 22 9.76 3.96 0.31
N PRO A 23 9.61 4.80 -0.73
CA PRO A 23 10.69 5.69 -1.16
C PRO A 23 11.02 6.76 -0.12
N ASP A 24 10.11 7.03 0.82
CA ASP A 24 10.22 8.11 1.79
C ASP A 24 10.96 7.67 3.07
N CYS A 25 10.70 6.46 3.55
CA CYS A 25 11.19 5.98 4.85
C CYS A 25 11.84 4.60 4.82
N GLY A 26 11.93 3.98 3.65
CA GLY A 26 12.40 2.60 3.45
C GLY A 26 11.50 1.53 4.05
N GLY A 27 10.34 1.89 4.60
CA GLY A 27 9.41 0.96 5.23
C GLY A 27 8.73 0.05 4.21
N LYS A 28 8.36 -1.16 4.62
CA LYS A 28 7.64 -2.11 3.76
C LYS A 28 6.28 -1.51 3.34
N LEU A 29 6.00 -1.52 2.03
CA LEU A 29 4.64 -1.30 1.53
C LEU A 29 3.87 -2.61 1.60
N VAL A 30 2.70 -2.55 2.19
CA VAL A 30 1.72 -3.64 2.17
C VAL A 30 0.60 -3.27 1.22
N LYS A 31 0.23 -4.21 0.36
CA LYS A 31 -0.94 -4.08 -0.49
C LYS A 31 -2.18 -4.12 0.40
N LEU A 32 -2.89 -3.00 0.45
CA LEU A 32 -4.26 -2.96 0.92
C LEU A 32 -5.10 -3.68 -0.14
N LYS A 33 -5.51 -4.90 0.15
CA LYS A 33 -6.64 -5.49 -0.55
C LYS A 33 -7.83 -4.60 -0.21
N GLU A 34 -8.45 -4.00 -1.22
CA GLU A 34 -9.84 -3.56 -1.08
C GLU A 34 -10.60 -4.84 -0.77
N ASP A 35 -10.87 -5.05 0.51
CA ASP A 35 -11.76 -6.11 0.97
C ASP A 35 -13.14 -5.71 0.42
N PHE A 36 -13.49 -6.22 -0.75
CA PHE A 36 -14.88 -6.37 -1.14
C PHE A 36 -15.49 -7.40 -0.18
N LYS A 37 -15.70 -6.98 1.08
CA LYS A 37 -16.68 -7.63 1.94
C LYS A 37 -18.03 -7.10 1.47
N SER A 38 -18.56 -7.74 0.44
CA SER A 38 -20.01 -7.80 0.26
C SER A 38 -20.60 -8.35 1.55
N GLU A 39 -21.51 -7.56 2.12
CA GLU A 39 -22.69 -7.93 2.92
C GLU A 39 -22.50 -8.84 4.14
#